data_AF-C3ZIR4-F1
#
_entry.id   AF-C3ZIR4-F1
#
_cell.length_a   1.000
_cell.length_b   1.000
_cell.length_c   1.000
_cell.angle_alpha   90.00
_cell.angle_beta   90.00
_cell.angle_gamma   90.00
#
_symmetry.space_group_name_H-M   'P 1'
#
loop_
_entity.id
_entity.type
_entity.pdbx_description
1 polymer ?
#
loop_
_entity_poly.entity_id
_entity_poly.type
_entity_poly.pdbx_seq_one_letter_code
_entity_poly.pdbx_strand_id
1 'polypeptide(L)'
;YTVGDILHMEIIARDGKGRRKLYGGDYFQAVLKNSSIKGSTAGRIRDHGNGVYTITFVLSFAGTVTPEILLVHVSEAVLLLEQFRKVPNKRKWYCGFQDGEKKLKKSCTFFANQSMSLTDQCDFSAPNTSRTWFCEKPRDVPCEAITRCQSTKYYEASCPVHDWYLLDGPVRIGFTVMTFHNPHNLSISSLPSCRPGMARGQSEGYWSNGQWNSLTCRAKHFGAQNISTCLANRTVHFLGDSTIRQWAERLVQRGIVEQGPGNRMKGPYTNINRLHGFQISFRFHTVPQQGSAQFTFKNLTKRGVSVEIKDMIGGPHLVIVLSLGAHFAAEPIEVYRLRLAEIKSAIDELQRRYPGTKVIIKTCNTRSQRDYRDMVMQSDWLLDQLNQEIRSILGNSKVTILDVWEMTMSMWYRHNIHPPRRVVDNEINLLMSYICPNENPDLT
;
A
#
# COMPACT_ATOMS: atom_id res chain seq x y z
N TYR A 1 -4.09 34.23 4.56
CA TYR A 1 -4.74 32.93 4.73
C TYR A 1 -4.91 32.62 6.21
N THR A 2 -6.04 32.03 6.55
CA THR A 2 -6.40 31.51 7.87
C THR A 2 -6.39 29.98 7.86
N VAL A 3 -6.41 29.36 9.04
CA VAL A 3 -6.55 27.91 9.16
C VAL A 3 -7.93 27.48 8.65
N GLY A 4 -7.96 26.44 7.81
CA GLY A 4 -9.14 25.99 7.07
C GLY A 4 -9.19 26.51 5.63
N ASP A 5 -8.46 27.58 5.31
CA ASP A 5 -8.37 28.07 3.92
C ASP A 5 -7.69 27.03 3.02
N ILE A 6 -7.97 27.17 1.73
CA ILE A 6 -7.32 26.42 0.68
C ILE A 6 -6.24 27.30 0.05
N LEU A 7 -4.99 26.83 0.11
CA LEU A 7 -3.88 27.45 -0.60
C LEU A 7 -3.70 26.76 -1.95
N HIS A 8 -3.81 27.55 -3.03
CA HIS A 8 -3.45 27.11 -4.37
C HIS A 8 -2.06 27.64 -4.73
N MET A 9 -1.21 26.75 -5.24
CA MET A 9 0.08 27.11 -5.85
C MET A 9 0.11 26.60 -7.27
N GLU A 10 0.73 27.35 -8.17
CA GLU A 10 0.91 26.94 -9.57
C GLU A 10 2.37 26.53 -9.82
N ILE A 11 2.55 25.44 -10.56
CA ILE A 11 3.84 25.06 -11.14
C ILE A 11 3.72 25.25 -12.65
N ILE A 12 4.67 25.98 -13.25
CA ILE A 12 4.83 26.09 -14.69
C ILE A 12 6.09 25.30 -15.08
N ALA A 13 5.90 24.12 -15.66
CA ALA A 13 6.99 23.27 -16.09
C ALA A 13 7.64 23.77 -17.39
N ARG A 14 8.97 23.68 -17.45
CA ARG A 14 9.79 24.09 -18.59
C ARG A 14 10.67 22.93 -19.05
N ASP A 15 10.95 22.87 -20.34
CA ASP A 15 11.86 21.89 -20.91
C ASP A 15 13.33 22.23 -20.64
N GLY A 16 14.25 21.35 -21.04
CA GLY A 16 15.70 21.57 -20.88
C GLY A 16 16.26 22.80 -21.62
N LYS A 17 15.47 23.47 -22.46
CA LYS A 17 15.82 24.73 -23.14
C LYS A 17 15.12 25.94 -22.50
N GLY A 18 14.46 25.77 -21.36
CA GLY A 18 13.75 26.82 -20.64
C GLY A 18 12.40 27.23 -21.26
N ARG A 19 11.92 26.51 -22.28
CA ARG A 19 10.63 26.79 -22.92
C ARG A 19 9.52 26.15 -22.10
N ARG A 20 8.37 26.81 -21.97
CA ARG A 20 7.21 26.24 -21.26
C ARG A 20 6.79 24.94 -21.96
N LYS A 21 6.59 23.88 -21.18
CA LYS A 21 6.05 22.61 -21.70
C LYS A 21 4.62 22.82 -22.15
N LEU A 22 4.23 22.15 -23.23
CA LEU A 22 2.86 22.17 -23.78
C LEU A 22 2.07 20.90 -23.44
N TYR A 23 2.62 20.06 -22.57
CA TYR A 23 2.09 18.76 -22.17
C TYR A 23 2.35 18.54 -20.68
N GLY A 24 1.50 17.71 -20.07
CA GLY A 24 1.61 17.29 -18.68
C GLY A 24 2.45 16.03 -18.48
N GLY A 25 2.17 15.30 -17.40
CA GLY A 25 2.74 13.98 -17.10
C GLY A 25 3.90 13.99 -16.10
N ASP A 26 4.35 15.16 -15.64
CA ASP A 26 5.34 15.23 -14.56
C ASP A 26 4.71 14.77 -13.24
N TYR A 27 5.42 13.91 -12.50
CA TYR A 27 4.98 13.44 -11.20
C TYR A 27 5.60 14.30 -10.09
N PHE A 28 4.77 15.13 -9.48
CA PHE A 28 5.16 15.94 -8.33
C PHE A 28 4.68 15.30 -7.02
N GLN A 29 5.35 15.66 -5.93
CA GLN A 29 4.83 15.56 -4.58
C GLN A 29 5.03 16.91 -3.88
N ALA A 30 4.09 17.27 -3.01
CA ALA A 30 4.14 18.55 -2.33
C ALA A 30 3.75 18.37 -0.86
N VAL A 31 4.52 18.97 0.06
CA VAL A 31 4.24 18.93 1.49
C VAL A 31 4.42 20.33 2.06
N LEU A 32 3.43 20.79 2.82
CA LEU A 32 3.54 22.03 3.59
C LEU A 32 3.99 21.68 5.00
N LYS A 33 5.09 22.27 5.48
CA LYS A 33 5.69 21.94 6.79
C LYS A 33 5.75 23.13 7.73
N ASN A 34 5.52 22.90 9.02
CA ASN A 34 5.80 23.83 10.12
C ASN A 34 6.68 23.12 11.15
N SER A 35 7.94 23.56 11.26
CA SER A 35 8.92 22.91 12.14
C SER A 35 8.62 23.07 13.63
N SER A 36 8.02 24.20 14.04
CA SER A 36 7.79 24.53 15.45
C SER A 36 6.85 23.53 16.12
N ILE A 37 5.83 23.07 15.41
CA ILE A 37 4.85 22.09 15.91
C ILE A 37 5.01 20.70 15.27
N LYS A 38 6.11 20.48 14.52
CA LYS A 38 6.27 19.28 13.66
C LYS A 38 4.99 19.02 12.85
N GLY A 39 4.43 20.10 12.30
CA GLY A 39 3.17 20.11 11.58
C GLY A 39 3.42 19.86 10.10
N SER A 40 2.64 19.01 9.45
CA SER A 40 2.76 18.85 8.00
C SER A 40 1.48 18.34 7.35
N THR A 41 1.23 18.78 6.12
CA THR A 41 0.11 18.28 5.30
C THR A 41 0.58 18.04 3.88
N ALA A 42 0.05 17.00 3.24
CA ALA A 42 0.28 16.77 1.82
C ALA A 42 -0.52 17.79 0.99
N GLY A 43 0.02 18.17 -0.15
CA GLY A 43 -0.66 18.95 -1.18
C GLY A 43 -1.11 18.04 -2.31
N ARG A 44 -2.34 18.23 -2.78
CA ARG A 44 -2.87 17.49 -3.94
C ARG A 44 -2.52 18.21 -5.22
N ILE A 45 -1.94 17.47 -6.16
CA ILE A 45 -1.54 18.01 -7.46
C ILE A 45 -2.58 17.66 -8.50
N ARG A 46 -2.97 18.66 -9.28
CA ARG A 46 -3.75 18.52 -10.50
C ARG A 46 -2.88 18.92 -11.68
N ASP A 47 -2.68 17.98 -12.59
CA ASP A 47 -2.09 18.23 -13.89
C ASP A 47 -3.16 18.76 -14.85
N HIS A 48 -2.89 19.89 -15.51
CA HIS A 48 -3.78 20.49 -16.50
C HIS A 48 -3.47 20.05 -17.93
N GLY A 49 -2.48 19.18 -18.13
CA GLY A 49 -2.14 18.58 -19.41
C GLY A 49 -1.40 19.51 -20.36
N ASN A 50 -1.00 20.70 -19.92
CA ASN A 50 -0.41 21.76 -20.75
C ASN A 50 0.86 22.36 -20.13
N GLY A 51 1.56 21.58 -19.29
CA GLY A 51 2.75 22.01 -18.56
C GLY A 51 2.45 22.88 -17.34
N VAL A 52 1.17 23.11 -16.99
CA VAL A 52 0.75 23.76 -15.75
C VAL A 52 0.18 22.74 -14.79
N TYR A 53 0.53 22.90 -13.52
CA TYR A 53 0.02 22.08 -12.43
C TYR A 53 -0.48 22.97 -11.30
N THR A 54 -1.60 22.61 -10.68
CA THR A 54 -2.08 23.26 -9.45
C THR A 54 -1.84 22.34 -8.27
N ILE A 55 -1.17 22.85 -7.24
CA ILE A 55 -1.08 22.24 -5.92
C ILE A 55 -2.18 22.84 -5.05
N THR A 56 -2.91 22.00 -4.35
CA THR A 56 -3.96 22.40 -3.40
C THR A 56 -3.58 21.90 -2.02
N PHE A 57 -3.41 22.83 -1.07
CA PHE A 57 -3.20 22.52 0.35
C PHE A 57 -4.39 22.97 1.17
N VAL A 58 -4.83 22.11 2.09
CA VAL A 58 -5.73 22.53 3.18
C VAL A 58 -4.88 23.04 4.33
N LEU A 59 -4.97 24.33 4.65
CA LEU A 59 -4.14 24.95 5.68
C LEU A 59 -4.59 24.49 7.06
N SER A 60 -3.89 23.50 7.61
CA SER A 60 -4.37 22.76 8.78
C SER A 60 -3.80 23.23 10.12
N PHE A 61 -2.91 24.22 10.11
CA PHE A 61 -2.27 24.78 11.30
C PHE A 61 -1.77 26.19 11.03
N ALA A 62 -1.73 27.01 12.07
CA ALA A 62 -1.20 28.38 12.00
C ALA A 62 0.33 28.41 12.14
N GLY A 63 0.92 29.56 11.82
CA GLY A 63 2.33 29.85 11.98
C GLY A 63 3.12 29.83 10.68
N THR A 64 4.45 29.79 10.82
CA THR A 64 5.38 29.80 9.69
C THR A 64 5.43 28.42 9.04
N VAL A 65 5.15 28.39 7.75
CA VAL A 65 5.17 27.19 6.93
C VAL A 65 6.17 27.30 5.79
N THR A 66 6.67 26.14 5.37
CA THR A 66 7.54 26.00 4.22
C THR A 66 6.95 24.92 3.31
N PRO A 67 6.55 25.25 2.07
CA PRO A 67 6.21 24.25 1.07
C PRO A 67 7.51 23.59 0.59
N GLU A 68 7.50 22.27 0.57
CA GLU A 68 8.50 21.44 -0.09
C GLU A 68 7.84 20.81 -1.31
N ILE A 69 8.25 21.25 -2.50
CA ILE A 69 7.76 20.74 -3.78
C ILE A 69 8.88 19.92 -4.43
N LEU A 70 8.57 18.67 -4.72
CA LEU A 70 9.47 17.68 -5.30
C LEU A 70 8.95 17.31 -6.69
N LEU A 71 9.75 17.52 -7.72
CA LEU A 71 9.58 16.84 -9.00
C LEU A 71 10.19 15.45 -8.84
N VAL A 72 9.35 14.43 -8.66
CA VAL A 72 9.79 13.06 -8.42
C VAL A 72 10.20 12.39 -9.73
N HIS A 73 9.38 12.53 -10.77
CA HIS A 73 9.71 12.07 -12.12
C HIS A 73 9.28 13.12 -13.13
N VAL A 74 10.16 13.47 -14.07
CA VAL A 74 9.76 14.19 -15.28
C VAL A 74 8.80 13.35 -16.12
N SER A 75 7.99 13.99 -16.96
CA SER A 75 7.03 13.28 -17.82
C SER A 75 7.65 12.19 -18.70
N GLU A 76 8.87 12.40 -19.18
CA GLU A 76 9.60 11.46 -20.02
C GLU A 76 9.98 10.21 -19.23
N ALA A 77 10.36 10.38 -17.96
CA ALA A 77 10.56 9.28 -17.02
C ALA A 77 9.24 8.57 -16.72
N VAL A 78 8.13 9.29 -16.55
CA VAL A 78 6.81 8.65 -16.36
C VAL A 78 6.43 7.80 -17.56
N LEU A 79 6.63 8.28 -18.79
CA LEU A 79 6.39 7.50 -20.01
C LEU A 79 7.28 6.24 -20.07
N LEU A 80 8.55 6.35 -19.68
CA LEU A 80 9.45 5.21 -19.57
C LEU A 80 8.94 4.18 -18.55
N LEU A 81 8.52 4.65 -17.36
CA LEU A 81 7.96 3.80 -16.31
C LEU A 81 6.69 3.08 -16.77
N GLU A 82 5.81 3.77 -17.50
CA GLU A 82 4.60 3.21 -18.09
C GLU A 82 4.92 2.09 -19.09
N GLN A 83 5.83 2.35 -20.02
CA GLN A 83 6.24 1.36 -21.02
C GLN A 83 6.92 0.16 -20.35
N PHE A 84 7.85 0.42 -19.44
CA PHE A 84 8.58 -0.62 -18.72
C PHE A 84 7.66 -1.48 -17.85
N ARG A 85 6.63 -0.88 -17.24
CA ARG A 85 5.64 -1.62 -16.45
C ARG A 85 4.95 -2.72 -17.26
N LYS A 86 4.68 -2.49 -18.55
CA LYS A 86 4.03 -3.44 -19.46
C LYS A 86 4.90 -4.66 -19.78
N VAL A 87 6.21 -4.58 -19.58
CA VAL A 87 7.13 -5.70 -19.86
C VAL A 87 6.83 -6.87 -18.90
N PRO A 88 6.44 -8.05 -19.42
CA PRO A 88 6.21 -9.23 -18.60
C PRO A 88 7.53 -9.84 -18.14
N ASN A 89 7.49 -10.66 -17.09
CA ASN A 89 8.62 -11.50 -16.66
C ASN A 89 9.96 -10.76 -16.40
N LYS A 90 9.90 -9.45 -16.14
CA LYS A 90 11.05 -8.63 -15.72
C LYS A 90 11.61 -9.00 -14.34
N ARG A 91 10.95 -9.94 -13.66
CA ARG A 91 11.40 -10.58 -12.43
C ARG A 91 11.41 -12.09 -12.62
N LYS A 92 12.41 -12.74 -12.01
CA LYS A 92 12.51 -14.19 -11.94
C LYS A 92 12.47 -14.65 -10.49
N TRP A 93 12.05 -15.89 -10.34
CA TRP A 93 12.12 -16.64 -9.11
C TRP A 93 12.89 -17.93 -9.37
N TYR A 94 13.42 -18.53 -8.32
CA TYR A 94 13.85 -19.91 -8.38
C TYR A 94 13.05 -20.73 -7.38
N CYS A 95 12.49 -21.83 -7.88
CA CYS A 95 11.77 -22.79 -7.05
C CYS A 95 12.53 -24.12 -7.00
N GLY A 96 12.51 -24.75 -5.83
CA GLY A 96 13.01 -26.11 -5.64
C GLY A 96 11.97 -27.14 -6.06
N PHE A 97 12.42 -28.26 -6.59
CA PHE A 97 11.62 -29.43 -6.94
C PHE A 97 12.26 -30.65 -6.28
N GLN A 98 11.48 -31.45 -5.57
CA GLN A 98 12.00 -32.58 -4.82
C GLN A 98 11.14 -33.84 -4.95
N ASP A 99 11.75 -34.92 -5.43
CA ASP A 99 11.15 -36.26 -5.51
C ASP A 99 12.18 -37.30 -5.05
N GLY A 100 11.91 -37.95 -3.93
CA GLY A 100 12.89 -38.76 -3.19
C GLY A 100 14.16 -37.96 -2.84
N GLU A 101 15.32 -38.49 -3.25
CA GLU A 101 16.63 -37.86 -3.07
C GLU A 101 16.94 -36.78 -4.12
N LYS A 102 16.24 -36.77 -5.26
CA LYS A 102 16.49 -35.80 -6.33
C LYS A 102 16.01 -34.41 -5.89
N LYS A 103 16.92 -33.44 -5.91
CA LYS A 103 16.64 -32.03 -5.61
C LYS A 103 17.10 -31.15 -6.76
N LEU A 104 16.15 -30.51 -7.43
CA LEU A 104 16.41 -29.62 -8.55
C LEU A 104 15.97 -28.20 -8.22
N LYS A 105 16.57 -27.22 -8.88
CA LYS A 105 16.19 -25.81 -8.79
C LYS A 105 15.94 -25.29 -10.19
N LYS A 106 14.79 -24.67 -10.42
CA LYS A 106 14.34 -24.22 -11.74
C LYS A 106 13.91 -22.77 -11.71
N SER A 107 14.15 -22.06 -12.81
CA SER A 107 13.70 -20.68 -12.94
C SER A 107 12.19 -20.64 -13.11
N CYS A 108 11.56 -19.62 -12.53
CA CYS A 108 10.14 -19.39 -12.61
C CYS A 108 9.85 -17.92 -12.88
N THR A 109 8.75 -17.68 -13.56
CA THR A 109 8.26 -16.37 -13.99
C THR A 109 6.78 -16.25 -13.71
N PHE A 110 6.27 -15.02 -13.72
CA PHE A 110 4.86 -14.77 -13.45
C PHE A 110 3.96 -15.20 -14.62
N PHE A 111 4.40 -14.96 -15.86
CA PHE A 111 3.76 -15.41 -17.09
C PHE A 111 4.59 -16.49 -17.78
N ALA A 112 3.99 -17.23 -18.71
CA ALA A 112 4.71 -18.19 -19.55
C ALA A 112 5.91 -17.51 -20.25
N ASN A 113 7.06 -18.19 -20.25
CA ASN A 113 8.23 -17.71 -20.95
C ASN A 113 8.06 -17.97 -22.45
N GLN A 114 7.94 -16.89 -23.23
CA GLN A 114 7.73 -16.94 -24.68
C GLN A 114 8.95 -17.49 -25.43
N SER A 115 10.14 -17.44 -24.84
CA SER A 115 11.36 -18.03 -25.41
C SER A 115 11.46 -19.55 -25.21
N MET A 116 10.47 -20.19 -24.57
CA MET A 116 10.43 -21.62 -24.30
C MET A 116 9.12 -22.23 -24.81
N SER A 117 9.16 -23.50 -25.23
CA SER A 117 7.93 -24.25 -25.49
C SER A 117 7.08 -24.36 -24.22
N LEU A 118 5.75 -24.40 -24.38
CA LEU A 118 4.84 -24.65 -23.27
C LEU A 118 5.04 -26.06 -22.68
N THR A 119 5.46 -27.04 -23.49
CA THR A 119 5.73 -28.41 -23.03
C THR A 119 6.96 -28.52 -22.11
N ASP A 120 7.85 -27.52 -22.19
CA ASP A 120 9.08 -27.41 -21.40
C ASP A 120 8.88 -26.55 -20.15
N GLN A 121 7.63 -26.21 -19.82
CA GLN A 121 7.26 -25.41 -18.67
C GLN A 121 6.17 -26.10 -17.85
N CYS A 122 6.31 -26.01 -16.53
CA CYS A 122 5.24 -26.34 -15.59
C CYS A 122 4.33 -25.13 -15.44
N ASP A 123 3.03 -25.30 -15.69
CA ASP A 123 2.00 -24.28 -15.43
C ASP A 123 1.33 -24.57 -14.08
N PHE A 124 1.45 -23.64 -13.14
CA PHE A 124 0.80 -23.69 -11.83
C PHE A 124 -0.28 -22.63 -11.67
N SER A 125 -0.69 -22.00 -12.78
CA SER A 125 -1.66 -20.93 -12.79
C SER A 125 -3.02 -21.41 -12.33
N ALA A 126 -3.74 -20.56 -11.58
CA ALA A 126 -5.13 -20.82 -11.26
C ALA A 126 -6.01 -20.40 -12.45
N PRO A 127 -6.85 -21.30 -13.00
CA PRO A 127 -7.67 -21.00 -14.17
C PRO A 127 -8.57 -19.78 -13.95
N ASN A 128 -8.72 -18.94 -14.98
CA ASN A 128 -9.59 -17.74 -14.98
C ASN A 128 -9.25 -16.70 -13.89
N THR A 129 -7.98 -16.58 -13.49
CA THR A 129 -7.53 -15.63 -12.45
C THR A 129 -6.24 -14.93 -12.84
N SER A 130 -5.87 -13.86 -12.14
CA SER A 130 -4.55 -13.23 -12.25
C SER A 130 -3.45 -13.93 -11.43
N ARG A 131 -3.69 -15.16 -10.95
CA ARG A 131 -2.70 -15.95 -10.22
C ARG A 131 -2.00 -16.89 -11.19
N THR A 132 -1.09 -16.32 -11.98
CA THR A 132 -0.27 -17.06 -12.93
C THR A 132 1.09 -17.40 -12.33
N TRP A 133 1.64 -18.55 -12.70
CA TRP A 133 2.97 -18.96 -12.29
C TRP A 133 3.52 -20.08 -13.16
N PHE A 134 4.67 -19.84 -13.78
CA PHE A 134 5.31 -20.77 -14.69
C PHE A 134 6.73 -21.07 -14.23
N CYS A 135 7.16 -22.31 -14.35
CA CYS A 135 8.54 -22.71 -14.08
C CYS A 135 9.10 -23.53 -15.22
N GLU A 136 10.41 -23.47 -15.45
CA GLU A 136 11.10 -24.42 -16.31
C GLU A 136 10.82 -25.84 -15.81
N LYS A 137 10.45 -26.74 -16.72
CA LYS A 137 10.15 -28.13 -16.36
C LYS A 137 11.43 -28.84 -15.92
N PRO A 138 11.47 -29.44 -14.72
CA PRO A 138 12.60 -30.26 -14.32
C PRO A 138 12.65 -31.56 -15.12
N ARG A 139 13.87 -32.02 -15.44
CA ARG A 139 14.08 -33.35 -16.02
C ARG A 139 13.92 -34.38 -14.91
N ASP A 140 13.22 -35.47 -15.20
CA ASP A 140 13.10 -36.65 -14.32
C ASP A 140 12.45 -36.42 -12.94
N VAL A 141 11.75 -35.30 -12.76
CA VAL A 141 10.99 -34.94 -11.55
C VAL A 141 9.66 -34.33 -12.00
N PRO A 142 8.50 -34.68 -11.39
CA PRO A 142 7.21 -34.12 -11.76
C PRO A 142 7.07 -32.64 -11.35
N CYS A 143 6.20 -31.89 -12.03
CA CYS A 143 5.95 -30.47 -11.72
C CYS A 143 5.36 -30.30 -10.30
N GLU A 144 4.55 -31.25 -9.86
CA GLU A 144 3.87 -31.28 -8.57
C GLU A 144 4.86 -31.36 -7.39
N ALA A 145 6.10 -31.77 -7.65
CA ALA A 145 7.19 -31.81 -6.67
C ALA A 145 7.74 -30.42 -6.30
N ILE A 146 7.14 -29.32 -6.78
CA ILE A 146 7.53 -27.96 -6.41
C ILE A 146 7.42 -27.73 -4.89
N THR A 147 8.43 -27.10 -4.31
CA THR A 147 8.55 -26.92 -2.85
C THR A 147 8.59 -25.45 -2.45
N ARG A 148 9.78 -24.86 -2.29
CA ARG A 148 10.00 -23.48 -1.85
C ARG A 148 10.49 -22.66 -3.02
N CYS A 149 10.01 -21.43 -3.09
CA CYS A 149 10.39 -20.45 -4.07
C CYS A 149 11.08 -19.27 -3.40
N GLN A 150 11.97 -18.61 -4.15
CA GLN A 150 12.64 -17.40 -3.72
C GLN A 150 12.69 -16.43 -4.89
N SER A 151 12.36 -15.17 -4.64
CA SER A 151 12.61 -14.10 -5.61
C SER A 151 14.11 -13.98 -5.82
N THR A 152 14.54 -13.88 -7.08
CA THR A 152 15.92 -13.53 -7.35
C THR A 152 16.17 -12.07 -6.97
N LYS A 153 17.46 -11.73 -6.81
CA LYS A 153 17.88 -10.35 -7.08
C LYS A 153 17.63 -10.07 -8.57
N TYR A 154 17.33 -8.82 -8.87
CA TYR A 154 16.76 -8.34 -10.14
C TYR A 154 17.55 -8.79 -11.39
N TYR A 155 16.85 -8.93 -12.54
CA TYR A 155 17.46 -9.18 -13.85
C TYR A 155 17.68 -7.84 -14.56
N GLU A 156 18.89 -7.29 -14.49
CA GLU A 156 19.26 -6.01 -15.11
C GLU A 156 18.99 -5.96 -16.62
N ALA A 157 19.10 -7.11 -17.31
CA ALA A 157 18.94 -7.22 -18.75
C ALA A 157 17.56 -6.78 -19.30
N SER A 158 16.53 -6.69 -18.44
CA SER A 158 15.21 -6.21 -18.87
C SER A 158 15.08 -4.69 -18.81
N CYS A 159 15.96 -3.98 -18.10
CA CYS A 159 15.82 -2.55 -17.86
C CYS A 159 16.30 -1.71 -19.06
N PRO A 160 15.62 -0.62 -19.43
CA PRO A 160 16.14 0.32 -20.41
C PRO A 160 17.29 1.13 -19.80
N VAL A 161 18.51 0.61 -19.91
CA VAL A 161 19.72 1.23 -19.32
C VAL A 161 20.06 2.57 -19.99
N HIS A 162 19.65 2.78 -21.24
CA HIS A 162 20.05 3.96 -22.02
C HIS A 162 19.49 5.29 -21.49
N ASP A 163 18.33 5.29 -20.83
CA ASP A 163 17.65 6.51 -20.35
C ASP A 163 17.64 6.66 -18.82
N TRP A 164 18.61 6.05 -18.14
CA TRP A 164 18.67 6.04 -16.67
C TRP A 164 18.75 7.44 -16.06
N TYR A 165 19.34 8.41 -16.77
CA TYR A 165 19.49 9.81 -16.34
C TYR A 165 18.13 10.52 -16.18
N LEU A 166 17.07 10.08 -16.88
CA LEU A 166 15.72 10.63 -16.68
C LEU A 166 15.13 10.24 -15.32
N LEU A 167 15.64 9.15 -14.75
CA LEU A 167 15.26 8.65 -13.44
C LEU A 167 16.23 9.11 -12.35
N ASP A 168 17.17 10.02 -12.65
CA ASP A 168 17.96 10.65 -11.59
C ASP A 168 17.04 11.35 -10.59
N GLY A 169 17.36 11.17 -9.31
CA GLY A 169 16.43 11.33 -8.20
C GLY A 169 15.68 12.67 -8.11
N PRO A 170 14.72 12.75 -7.18
CA PRO A 170 13.76 13.86 -7.13
C PRO A 170 14.44 15.23 -7.04
N VAL A 171 14.00 16.16 -7.87
CA VAL A 171 14.49 17.55 -7.89
C VAL A 171 13.62 18.40 -6.96
N ARG A 172 14.26 19.12 -6.02
CA ARG A 172 13.58 20.09 -5.15
C ARG A 172 13.41 21.41 -5.88
N ILE A 173 12.18 21.89 -6.01
CA ILE A 173 11.85 23.02 -6.90
C ILE A 173 11.78 24.36 -6.16
N GLY A 174 11.39 24.37 -4.88
CA GLY A 174 11.26 25.64 -4.17
C GLY A 174 11.09 25.52 -2.67
N PHE A 175 11.47 26.62 -2.00
CA PHE A 175 11.24 26.91 -0.60
C PHE A 175 10.72 28.34 -0.51
N THR A 176 9.42 28.53 -0.34
CA THR A 176 8.86 29.86 -0.08
C THR A 176 8.30 29.87 1.33
N VAL A 177 8.99 30.52 2.25
CA VAL A 177 8.48 30.65 3.62
C VAL A 177 7.24 31.54 3.59
N MET A 178 6.13 31.02 4.11
CA MET A 178 4.86 31.75 4.25
C MET A 178 4.47 31.76 5.72
N THR A 179 3.91 32.87 6.20
CA THR A 179 3.45 32.96 7.59
C THR A 179 1.94 33.15 7.62
N PHE A 180 1.23 32.20 8.22
CA PHE A 180 -0.21 32.29 8.38
C PHE A 180 -0.56 32.78 9.77
N HIS A 181 -1.32 33.87 9.78
CA HIS A 181 -1.75 34.56 10.98
C HIS A 181 -3.22 34.18 11.20
N ASN A 182 -3.57 33.91 12.45
CA ASN A 182 -4.89 33.51 12.96
C ASN A 182 -5.08 31.98 13.22
N PRO A 183 -4.99 31.53 14.48
CA PRO A 183 -5.19 30.15 14.89
C PRO A 183 -6.68 29.86 15.08
N HIS A 184 -7.50 29.95 14.02
CA HIS A 184 -8.78 29.25 14.09
C HIS A 184 -8.45 27.75 14.13
N ASN A 185 -8.83 27.05 15.19
CA ASN A 185 -8.66 25.60 15.17
C ASN A 185 -9.62 25.02 14.13
N LEU A 186 -9.10 24.21 13.21
CA LEU A 186 -9.95 23.32 12.42
C LEU A 186 -10.87 22.58 13.40
N SER A 187 -12.18 22.69 13.20
CA SER A 187 -13.16 22.07 14.09
C SER A 187 -13.22 20.56 13.84
N ILE A 188 -12.15 19.84 14.17
CA ILE A 188 -12.06 18.38 14.08
C ILE A 188 -13.18 17.73 14.91
N SER A 189 -13.58 18.37 16.01
CA SER A 189 -14.71 17.94 16.85
C SER A 189 -16.05 17.96 16.12
N SER A 190 -16.21 18.77 15.06
CA SER A 190 -17.41 18.78 14.21
C SER A 190 -17.44 17.64 13.19
N LEU A 191 -16.31 16.96 12.94
CA LEU A 191 -16.27 15.86 11.99
C LEU A 191 -17.12 14.67 12.49
N PRO A 192 -17.78 13.94 11.57
CA PRO A 192 -18.52 12.74 11.91
C PRO A 192 -17.58 11.62 12.37
N SER A 193 -18.12 10.67 13.14
CA SER A 193 -17.41 9.44 13.47
C SER A 193 -17.04 8.65 12.22
N CYS A 194 -15.88 8.00 12.24
CA CYS A 194 -15.38 7.22 11.11
C CYS A 194 -16.31 6.04 10.78
N ARG A 195 -16.75 5.94 9.53
CA ARG A 195 -17.66 4.90 9.05
C ARG A 195 -17.36 4.51 7.60
N PRO A 196 -17.70 3.30 7.12
CA PRO A 196 -17.50 2.95 5.72
C PRO A 196 -18.19 3.95 4.77
N GLY A 197 -17.60 4.15 3.58
CA GLY A 197 -18.15 5.04 2.55
C GLY A 197 -17.97 6.55 2.82
N MET A 198 -17.02 6.96 3.67
CA MET A 198 -16.68 8.39 3.79
C MET A 198 -16.26 8.96 2.43
N ALA A 199 -16.81 10.11 2.08
CA ALA A 199 -16.40 10.83 0.89
C ALA A 199 -14.97 11.35 1.04
N ARG A 200 -14.21 11.32 -0.05
CA ARG A 200 -12.86 11.87 -0.08
C ARG A 200 -12.93 13.39 -0.06
N GLY A 201 -12.40 14.00 1.00
CA GLY A 201 -12.27 15.45 1.11
C GLY A 201 -11.14 16.00 0.23
N GLN A 202 -10.72 17.25 0.43
CA GLN A 202 -9.57 17.84 -0.27
C GLN A 202 -8.20 17.40 0.30
N SER A 203 -8.19 16.83 1.50
CA SER A 203 -7.02 16.25 2.17
C SER A 203 -7.51 15.11 3.08
N GLU A 204 -6.67 14.11 3.31
CA GLU A 204 -6.95 13.02 4.27
C GLU A 204 -6.64 13.45 5.72
N GLY A 205 -5.77 14.44 5.90
CA GLY A 205 -5.30 14.84 7.22
C GLY A 205 -3.99 15.62 7.23
N TYR A 206 -3.50 15.84 8.44
CA TYR A 206 -2.24 16.51 8.71
C TYR A 206 -1.56 15.98 9.96
N TRP A 207 -0.23 16.04 9.98
CA TRP A 207 0.56 15.83 11.18
C TRP A 207 0.57 17.09 12.04
N SER A 208 0.51 16.90 13.36
CA SER A 208 0.86 17.91 14.36
C SER A 208 1.45 17.19 15.56
N ASN A 209 2.60 17.65 16.05
CA ASN A 209 3.33 17.09 17.19
C ASN A 209 3.50 15.56 17.11
N GLY A 210 3.68 15.03 15.90
CA GLY A 210 3.84 13.60 15.63
C GLY A 210 2.58 12.76 15.83
N GLN A 211 1.40 13.37 15.78
CA GLN A 211 0.10 12.72 15.69
C GLN A 211 -0.56 13.07 14.34
N TRP A 212 -1.22 12.10 13.73
CA TRP A 212 -2.01 12.31 12.52
C TRP A 212 -3.43 12.70 12.90
N ASN A 213 -3.88 13.83 12.38
CA ASN A 213 -5.24 14.35 12.54
C ASN A 213 -5.96 14.15 11.21
N SER A 214 -6.99 13.30 11.19
CA SER A 214 -7.77 13.09 9.97
C SER A 214 -8.73 14.25 9.74
N LEU A 215 -8.86 14.65 8.47
CA LEU A 215 -9.87 15.61 8.02
C LEU A 215 -11.11 14.94 7.43
N THR A 216 -11.06 13.61 7.24
CA THR A 216 -12.15 12.81 6.68
C THR A 216 -13.16 12.42 7.76
N CYS A 217 -12.69 12.09 8.96
CA CYS A 217 -13.53 11.69 10.08
C CYS A 217 -12.82 11.96 11.41
N ARG A 218 -13.57 11.86 12.51
CA ARG A 218 -13.03 11.99 13.87
C ARG A 218 -12.21 10.76 14.25
N ALA A 219 -10.95 10.74 13.82
CA ALA A 219 -9.98 9.74 14.23
C ALA A 219 -9.58 9.94 15.69
N LYS A 220 -9.47 8.83 16.43
CA LYS A 220 -9.16 8.79 17.86
C LYS A 220 -7.78 8.18 18.10
N HIS A 221 -7.22 8.49 19.25
CA HIS A 221 -6.01 7.84 19.74
C HIS A 221 -6.38 6.66 20.64
N PHE A 222 -5.70 5.53 20.47
CA PHE A 222 -5.98 4.32 21.22
C PHE A 222 -4.75 3.87 22.01
N GLY A 223 -4.90 3.86 23.34
CA GLY A 223 -4.01 3.13 24.25
C GLY A 223 -4.13 1.62 24.07
N ALA A 224 -3.19 0.86 24.62
CA ALA A 224 -3.23 -0.61 24.51
C ALA A 224 -4.55 -1.20 25.06
N GLN A 225 -5.03 -0.68 26.19
CA GLN A 225 -6.29 -1.11 26.81
C GLN A 225 -7.52 -0.77 25.95
N ASN A 226 -7.57 0.42 25.35
CA ASN A 226 -8.68 0.78 24.47
C ASN A 226 -8.69 -0.10 23.20
N ILE A 227 -7.52 -0.46 22.65
CA ILE A 227 -7.45 -1.42 21.53
C ILE A 227 -7.99 -2.79 21.96
N SER A 228 -7.59 -3.29 23.12
CA SER A 228 -8.05 -4.58 23.62
C SER A 228 -9.56 -4.61 23.86
N THR A 229 -10.11 -3.52 24.38
CA THR A 229 -11.56 -3.34 24.58
C THR A 229 -12.30 -3.28 23.24
N CYS A 230 -11.82 -2.46 22.30
CA CYS A 230 -12.36 -2.36 20.94
C CYS A 230 -12.46 -3.71 20.22
N LEU A 231 -11.40 -4.51 20.37
CA LEU A 231 -11.29 -5.78 19.69
C LEU A 231 -11.91 -6.95 20.46
N ALA A 232 -12.46 -6.72 21.67
CA ALA A 232 -13.00 -7.78 22.52
C ALA A 232 -13.97 -8.69 21.76
N ASN A 233 -13.76 -10.01 21.88
CA ASN A 233 -14.54 -11.05 21.22
C ASN A 233 -14.60 -10.93 19.67
N ARG A 234 -13.61 -10.30 19.04
CA ARG A 234 -13.49 -10.21 17.56
C ARG A 234 -12.42 -11.14 17.01
N THR A 235 -12.55 -11.46 15.73
CA THR A 235 -11.47 -12.04 14.92
C THR A 235 -11.05 -11.03 13.86
N VAL A 236 -9.75 -10.73 13.82
CA VAL A 236 -9.15 -9.83 12.82
C VAL A 236 -8.23 -10.63 11.90
N HIS A 237 -8.45 -10.54 10.59
CA HIS A 237 -7.57 -11.12 9.57
C HIS A 237 -6.82 -10.03 8.82
N PHE A 238 -5.50 -9.99 8.99
CA PHE A 238 -4.59 -9.22 8.13
C PHE A 238 -4.16 -10.07 6.95
N LEU A 239 -4.69 -9.80 5.75
CA LEU A 239 -4.32 -10.51 4.52
C LEU A 239 -3.62 -9.55 3.57
N GLY A 240 -2.38 -9.84 3.18
CA GLY A 240 -1.66 -8.87 2.37
C GLY A 240 -0.16 -9.10 2.32
N ASP A 241 0.59 -8.01 2.23
CA ASP A 241 2.05 -8.05 2.17
C ASP A 241 2.72 -7.69 3.52
N SER A 242 4.02 -7.41 3.46
CA SER A 242 4.81 -7.06 4.64
C SER A 242 4.38 -5.77 5.33
N THR A 243 3.64 -4.89 4.65
CA THR A 243 3.15 -3.62 5.24
C THR A 243 2.03 -3.86 6.24
N ILE A 244 1.10 -4.78 5.97
CA ILE A 244 0.05 -5.14 6.94
C ILE A 244 0.54 -6.12 8.00
N ARG A 245 1.55 -6.94 7.68
CA ARG A 245 2.29 -7.72 8.70
C ARG A 245 2.83 -6.81 9.80
N GLN A 246 3.34 -5.63 9.42
CA GLN A 246 3.88 -4.66 10.34
C GLN A 246 2.87 -4.23 11.42
N TRP A 247 1.57 -4.18 11.10
CA TRP A 247 0.52 -3.88 12.07
C TRP A 247 0.35 -5.01 13.08
N ALA A 248 0.28 -6.27 12.61
CA ALA A 248 0.22 -7.43 13.49
C ALA A 248 1.44 -7.51 14.43
N GLU A 249 2.63 -7.26 13.91
CA GLU A 249 3.87 -7.20 14.69
C GLU A 249 3.86 -6.04 15.70
N ARG A 250 3.31 -4.88 15.30
CA ARG A 250 3.22 -3.72 16.19
C ARG A 250 2.29 -4.00 17.37
N LEU A 251 1.19 -4.71 17.17
CA LEU A 251 0.27 -5.11 18.26
C LEU A 251 0.94 -6.06 19.26
N VAL A 252 1.78 -7.00 18.79
CA VAL A 252 2.63 -7.83 19.68
C VAL A 252 3.64 -6.97 20.44
N GLN A 253 4.36 -6.08 19.75
CA GLN A 253 5.35 -5.19 20.37
C GLN A 253 4.74 -4.24 21.42
N ARG A 254 3.44 -3.97 21.33
CA ARG A 254 2.70 -3.15 22.30
C ARG A 254 2.08 -3.98 23.44
N GLY A 255 2.29 -5.29 23.47
CA GLY A 255 1.72 -6.18 24.48
C GLY A 255 0.20 -6.36 24.38
N ILE A 256 -0.40 -6.04 23.23
CA ILE A 256 -1.86 -6.13 23.03
C ILE A 256 -2.29 -7.56 22.74
N VAL A 257 -1.42 -8.36 22.11
CA VAL A 257 -1.65 -9.78 21.82
C VAL A 257 -0.37 -10.57 22.07
N GLU A 258 -0.54 -11.81 22.50
CA GLU A 258 0.54 -12.78 22.59
C GLU A 258 0.84 -13.38 21.22
N GLN A 259 2.12 -13.51 20.89
CA GLN A 259 2.56 -14.09 19.63
C GLN A 259 2.30 -15.60 19.61
N GLY A 260 1.45 -16.07 18.70
CA GLY A 260 1.22 -17.49 18.52
C GLY A 260 2.24 -18.17 17.57
N PRO A 261 2.15 -19.50 17.43
CA PRO A 261 3.02 -20.29 16.57
C PRO A 261 2.73 -20.01 15.09
N GLY A 262 3.73 -20.27 14.24
CA GLY A 262 3.62 -20.13 12.78
C GLY A 262 4.79 -19.41 12.14
N ASN A 263 4.74 -19.24 10.82
CA ASN A 263 5.78 -18.53 10.08
C ASN A 263 5.60 -17.02 10.23
N ARG A 264 6.38 -16.36 11.08
CA ARG A 264 6.27 -14.92 11.33
C ARG A 264 6.49 -14.05 10.09
N MET A 265 7.26 -14.51 9.10
CA MET A 265 7.59 -13.72 7.91
C MET A 265 6.51 -13.80 6.82
N LYS A 266 5.94 -15.00 6.60
CA LYS A 266 5.03 -15.29 5.49
C LYS A 266 3.63 -15.75 5.92
N GLY A 267 3.41 -15.94 7.22
CA GLY A 267 2.20 -16.56 7.73
C GLY A 267 2.01 -18.00 7.24
N PRO A 268 0.85 -18.62 7.56
CA PRO A 268 -0.10 -18.09 8.53
C PRO A 268 0.46 -18.13 9.96
N TYR A 269 0.03 -17.17 10.78
CA TYR A 269 0.10 -17.23 12.23
C TYR A 269 -1.09 -16.50 12.83
N THR A 270 -1.42 -16.83 14.08
CA THR A 270 -2.49 -16.20 14.86
C THR A 270 -1.94 -15.78 16.22
N ASN A 271 -2.14 -14.52 16.56
CA ASN A 271 -1.84 -13.92 17.85
C ASN A 271 -3.14 -13.75 18.64
N ILE A 272 -3.08 -13.91 19.96
CA ILE A 272 -4.28 -14.03 20.80
C ILE A 272 -4.18 -13.07 21.98
N ASN A 273 -5.29 -12.43 22.33
CA ASN A 273 -5.47 -11.81 23.64
C ASN A 273 -6.53 -12.63 24.39
N ARG A 274 -6.09 -13.39 25.40
CA ARG A 274 -6.98 -14.29 26.15
C ARG A 274 -7.92 -13.53 27.08
N LEU A 275 -7.44 -12.43 27.66
CA LEU A 275 -8.21 -11.62 28.61
C LEU A 275 -9.48 -11.02 27.97
N HIS A 276 -9.37 -10.52 26.74
CA HIS A 276 -10.47 -9.90 26.01
C HIS A 276 -11.07 -10.83 24.93
N GLY A 277 -10.63 -12.09 24.87
CA GLY A 277 -11.23 -13.11 23.99
C GLY A 277 -11.11 -12.85 22.49
N PHE A 278 -10.07 -12.13 22.03
CA PHE A 278 -9.91 -11.80 20.60
C PHE A 278 -8.63 -12.36 20.00
N GLN A 279 -8.64 -12.49 18.68
CA GLN A 279 -7.50 -12.99 17.92
C GLN A 279 -7.22 -12.18 16.68
N ILE A 280 -5.95 -12.16 16.30
CA ILE A 280 -5.44 -11.45 15.14
C ILE A 280 -4.56 -12.41 14.36
N SER A 281 -4.92 -12.67 13.11
CA SER A 281 -4.10 -13.49 12.23
C SER A 281 -3.47 -12.66 11.13
N PHE A 282 -2.30 -13.11 10.68
CA PHE A 282 -1.67 -12.58 9.48
C PHE A 282 -1.45 -13.70 8.48
N ARG A 283 -1.67 -13.38 7.21
CA ARG A 283 -1.26 -14.23 6.09
C ARG A 283 -0.77 -13.40 4.91
N PHE A 284 0.37 -13.83 4.38
CA PHE A 284 0.95 -13.22 3.20
C PHE A 284 0.17 -13.61 1.93
N HIS A 285 -0.08 -12.67 1.03
CA HIS A 285 -0.70 -12.94 -0.26
C HIS A 285 0.15 -13.91 -1.10
N THR A 286 -0.46 -14.67 -2.02
CA THR A 286 0.24 -15.76 -2.74
C THR A 286 1.32 -15.28 -3.72
N VAL A 287 0.93 -14.90 -4.94
CA VAL A 287 1.83 -14.40 -5.99
C VAL A 287 1.30 -13.07 -6.53
N PRO A 288 2.18 -12.15 -6.97
CA PRO A 288 3.65 -12.23 -6.95
C PRO A 288 4.23 -11.93 -5.57
N GLN A 289 5.25 -12.66 -5.12
CA GLN A 289 5.93 -12.36 -3.85
C GLN A 289 7.35 -11.84 -4.09
N GLN A 290 7.64 -10.65 -3.56
CA GLN A 290 8.98 -10.08 -3.55
C GLN A 290 9.65 -10.21 -2.16
N GLY A 291 10.97 -10.34 -2.16
CA GLY A 291 11.79 -10.32 -0.94
C GLY A 291 12.84 -11.43 -0.90
N SER A 292 13.79 -11.30 0.02
CA SER A 292 14.89 -12.25 0.20
C SER A 292 14.46 -13.57 0.85
N ALA A 293 13.36 -13.57 1.60
CA ALA A 293 12.87 -14.76 2.30
C ALA A 293 12.21 -15.76 1.33
N GLN A 294 12.57 -17.04 1.46
CA GLN A 294 11.88 -18.13 0.78
C GLN A 294 10.42 -18.22 1.23
N PHE A 295 9.55 -18.65 0.32
CA PHE A 295 8.16 -18.98 0.62
C PHE A 295 7.83 -20.38 0.11
N THR A 296 7.04 -21.13 0.86
CA THR A 296 6.50 -22.42 0.40
C THR A 296 5.49 -22.14 -0.71
N PHE A 297 5.69 -22.74 -1.87
CA PHE A 297 4.73 -22.67 -2.97
C PHE A 297 3.42 -23.33 -2.53
N LYS A 298 2.30 -22.77 -2.99
CA LYS A 298 0.97 -23.25 -2.67
C LYS A 298 0.18 -23.37 -3.96
N ASN A 299 -0.64 -24.41 -4.07
CA ASN A 299 -1.57 -24.56 -5.19
C ASN A 299 -2.45 -23.30 -5.28
N LEU A 300 -2.29 -22.56 -6.38
CA LEU A 300 -2.89 -21.24 -6.57
C LEU A 300 -4.42 -21.31 -6.78
N THR A 301 -4.94 -22.44 -7.24
CA THR A 301 -6.39 -22.68 -7.35
C THR A 301 -7.04 -22.76 -5.98
N LYS A 302 -6.33 -23.34 -5.00
CA LYS A 302 -6.82 -23.54 -3.62
C LYS A 302 -6.37 -22.43 -2.66
N ARG A 303 -5.50 -21.51 -3.07
CA ARG A 303 -4.92 -20.47 -2.20
C ARG A 303 -4.85 -19.12 -2.88
N GLY A 304 -5.17 -18.07 -2.13
CA GLY A 304 -5.19 -16.69 -2.59
C GLY A 304 -6.12 -15.87 -1.70
N VAL A 305 -5.95 -14.55 -1.70
CA VAL A 305 -6.75 -13.66 -0.84
C VAL A 305 -8.25 -13.79 -1.15
N SER A 306 -8.63 -13.85 -2.42
CA SER A 306 -10.03 -14.04 -2.84
C SER A 306 -10.60 -15.40 -2.39
N VAL A 307 -9.81 -16.49 -2.48
CA VAL A 307 -10.23 -17.82 -2.02
C VAL A 307 -10.40 -17.83 -0.50
N GLU A 308 -9.45 -17.25 0.22
CA GLU A 308 -9.50 -17.18 1.68
C GLU A 308 -10.71 -16.39 2.19
N ILE A 309 -11.06 -15.29 1.53
CA ILE A 309 -12.26 -14.51 1.86
C ILE A 309 -13.54 -15.31 1.59
N LYS A 310 -13.61 -16.05 0.48
CA LYS A 310 -14.79 -16.87 0.13
C LYS A 310 -15.06 -17.97 1.17
N ASP A 311 -14.00 -18.59 1.67
CA ASP A 311 -14.08 -19.68 2.64
C ASP A 311 -14.40 -19.21 4.08
N MET A 312 -14.39 -17.90 4.35
CA MET A 312 -14.68 -17.36 5.68
C MET A 312 -16.18 -17.38 6.02
N ILE A 313 -16.45 -17.60 7.31
CA ILE A 313 -17.74 -17.30 7.94
C ILE A 313 -17.63 -15.87 8.49
N GLY A 314 -18.47 -14.98 7.97
CA GLY A 314 -18.50 -13.57 8.34
C GLY A 314 -19.36 -13.26 9.56
N GLY A 315 -19.62 -11.97 9.78
CA GLY A 315 -20.50 -11.49 10.84
C GLY A 315 -19.96 -10.24 11.54
N PRO A 316 -20.70 -9.70 12.53
CA PRO A 316 -20.34 -8.45 13.23
C PRO A 316 -19.02 -8.52 14.01
N HIS A 317 -18.55 -9.73 14.33
CA HIS A 317 -17.31 -9.99 15.05
C HIS A 317 -16.11 -10.23 14.13
N LEU A 318 -16.30 -10.30 12.80
CA LEU A 318 -15.23 -10.48 11.84
C LEU A 318 -14.78 -9.14 11.24
N VAL A 319 -13.47 -8.89 11.30
CA VAL A 319 -12.80 -7.78 10.63
C VAL A 319 -11.76 -8.33 9.68
N ILE A 320 -11.86 -7.99 8.39
CA ILE A 320 -10.86 -8.32 7.38
C ILE A 320 -10.14 -7.04 6.99
N VAL A 321 -8.81 -7.05 7.05
CA VAL A 321 -7.98 -5.91 6.67
C VAL A 321 -7.01 -6.34 5.58
N LEU A 322 -7.12 -5.70 4.42
CA LEU A 322 -6.36 -6.03 3.22
C LEU A 322 -5.32 -4.95 2.93
N SER A 323 -4.10 -5.35 2.59
CA SER A 323 -3.08 -4.45 2.03
C SER A 323 -2.30 -5.20 0.96
N LEU A 324 -2.55 -4.85 -0.30
CA LEU A 324 -1.87 -5.44 -1.44
C LEU A 324 -1.36 -4.30 -2.29
N GLY A 325 -0.04 -4.13 -2.40
CA GLY A 325 0.48 -3.14 -3.35
C GLY A 325 1.97 -3.21 -3.56
N ALA A 326 2.74 -3.36 -2.49
CA ALA A 326 4.20 -3.29 -2.56
C ALA A 326 4.80 -4.27 -3.57
N HIS A 327 4.22 -5.46 -3.68
CA HIS A 327 4.73 -6.51 -4.57
C HIS A 327 4.15 -6.47 -6.00
N PHE A 328 3.06 -5.72 -6.20
CA PHE A 328 2.36 -5.58 -7.48
C PHE A 328 2.83 -4.35 -8.28
N ALA A 329 3.53 -3.41 -7.64
CA ALA A 329 4.06 -2.21 -8.31
C ALA A 329 4.89 -2.56 -9.55
N ALA A 330 5.66 -3.65 -9.45
CA ALA A 330 6.53 -4.15 -10.49
C ALA A 330 5.81 -5.03 -11.53
N GLU A 331 4.51 -5.29 -11.43
CA GLU A 331 3.80 -6.07 -12.44
C GLU A 331 3.01 -5.17 -13.39
N PRO A 332 2.69 -5.65 -14.62
CA PRO A 332 1.71 -4.99 -15.46
C PRO A 332 0.45 -4.67 -14.66
N ILE A 333 -0.07 -3.45 -14.82
CA ILE A 333 -1.17 -2.94 -13.98
C ILE A 333 -2.42 -3.85 -14.05
N GLU A 334 -2.63 -4.53 -15.18
CA GLU A 334 -3.71 -5.48 -15.41
C GLU A 334 -3.70 -6.66 -14.44
N VAL A 335 -2.53 -7.12 -13.99
CA VAL A 335 -2.42 -8.15 -12.94
C VAL A 335 -3.09 -7.69 -11.66
N TYR A 336 -2.86 -6.42 -11.30
CA TYR A 336 -3.42 -5.84 -10.09
C TYR A 336 -4.91 -5.54 -10.23
N ARG A 337 -5.36 -4.99 -11.36
CA ARG A 337 -6.79 -4.75 -11.64
C ARG A 337 -7.60 -6.04 -11.54
N LEU A 338 -7.15 -7.10 -12.21
CA LEU A 338 -7.80 -8.41 -12.14
C LEU A 338 -7.75 -8.98 -10.71
N ARG A 339 -6.65 -8.80 -9.97
CA ARG A 339 -6.56 -9.25 -8.58
C ARG A 339 -7.57 -8.53 -7.68
N LEU A 340 -7.71 -7.21 -7.85
CA LEU A 340 -8.69 -6.43 -7.11
C LEU A 340 -10.13 -6.80 -7.50
N ALA A 341 -10.40 -7.07 -8.77
CA ALA A 341 -11.72 -7.54 -9.22
C ALA A 341 -12.11 -8.88 -8.58
N GLU A 342 -11.18 -9.85 -8.51
CA GLU A 342 -11.40 -11.12 -7.81
C GLU A 342 -11.66 -10.92 -6.31
N ILE A 343 -10.89 -10.05 -5.67
CA ILE A 343 -11.04 -9.73 -4.25
C ILE A 343 -12.38 -9.03 -4.00
N LYS A 344 -12.77 -8.08 -4.86
CA LYS A 344 -14.06 -7.39 -4.80
C LYS A 344 -15.20 -8.40 -4.86
N SER A 345 -15.19 -9.30 -5.85
CA SER A 345 -16.21 -10.34 -5.99
C SER A 345 -16.31 -11.22 -4.74
N ALA A 346 -15.17 -11.63 -4.17
CA ALA A 346 -15.15 -12.41 -2.93
C ALA A 346 -15.72 -11.63 -1.72
N ILE A 347 -15.39 -10.34 -1.60
CA ILE A 347 -15.91 -9.46 -0.54
C ILE A 347 -17.42 -9.27 -0.69
N ASP A 348 -17.90 -8.97 -1.89
CA ASP A 348 -19.32 -8.75 -2.16
C ASP A 348 -20.12 -10.02 -1.83
N GLU A 349 -19.61 -11.20 -2.21
CA GLU A 349 -20.23 -12.48 -1.88
C GLU A 349 -20.24 -12.75 -0.38
N LEU A 350 -19.14 -12.50 0.33
CA LEU A 350 -19.05 -12.65 1.78
C LEU A 350 -20.02 -11.70 2.50
N GLN A 351 -20.06 -10.43 2.12
CA GLN A 351 -20.93 -9.44 2.75
C GLN A 351 -22.40 -9.62 2.39
N ARG A 352 -22.72 -10.21 1.24
CA ARG A 352 -24.09 -10.66 0.93
C ARG A 352 -24.53 -11.80 1.85
N ARG A 353 -23.65 -12.77 2.14
CA ARG A 353 -23.92 -13.86 3.09
C ARG A 353 -23.92 -13.39 4.55
N TYR A 354 -23.05 -12.44 4.88
CA TYR A 354 -22.83 -11.95 6.24
C TYR A 354 -22.73 -10.42 6.27
N PRO A 355 -23.86 -9.69 6.23
CA PRO A 355 -23.90 -8.23 6.07
C PRO A 355 -23.19 -7.41 7.14
N GLY A 356 -22.96 -8.00 8.33
CA GLY A 356 -22.24 -7.39 9.45
C GLY A 356 -20.71 -7.42 9.34
N THR A 357 -20.14 -8.10 8.34
CA THR A 357 -18.68 -8.23 8.18
C THR A 357 -18.03 -6.90 7.81
N LYS A 358 -17.01 -6.49 8.59
CA LYS A 358 -16.22 -5.29 8.30
C LYS A 358 -15.03 -5.65 7.42
N VAL A 359 -14.87 -4.94 6.29
CA VAL A 359 -13.71 -5.07 5.40
C VAL A 359 -13.05 -3.72 5.21
N ILE A 360 -11.74 -3.66 5.49
CA ILE A 360 -10.92 -2.45 5.40
C ILE A 360 -9.79 -2.70 4.41
N ILE A 361 -9.57 -1.76 3.50
CA ILE A 361 -8.53 -1.80 2.47
C ILE A 361 -7.53 -0.69 2.76
N LYS A 362 -6.33 -1.06 3.16
CA LYS A 362 -5.22 -0.13 3.38
C LYS A 362 -4.57 0.23 2.04
N THR A 363 -4.34 1.52 1.78
CA THR A 363 -3.54 1.97 0.64
C THR A 363 -2.04 1.70 0.85
N CYS A 364 -1.26 1.84 -0.22
CA CYS A 364 0.20 1.75 -0.16
C CYS A 364 0.79 2.83 0.77
N ASN A 365 2.01 2.57 1.25
CA ASN A 365 2.85 3.56 1.93
C ASN A 365 3.83 4.18 0.94
N THR A 366 4.32 5.39 1.23
CA THR A 366 5.39 6.01 0.45
C THR A 366 6.76 5.37 0.64
N ARG A 367 7.54 5.51 -0.42
CA ARG A 367 8.85 5.01 -0.78
C ARG A 367 10.10 5.86 -0.71
N SER A 368 11.16 5.42 -0.02
CA SER A 368 12.49 5.85 -0.47
C SER A 368 12.83 5.10 -1.77
N GLN A 369 13.22 5.86 -2.79
CA GLN A 369 13.74 5.37 -4.06
C GLN A 369 15.27 5.50 -3.99
N ARG A 370 15.97 4.42 -3.66
CA ARG A 370 17.40 4.45 -3.31
C ARG A 370 18.32 4.21 -4.50
N ASP A 371 17.80 3.50 -5.50
CA ASP A 371 18.50 3.09 -6.69
C ASP A 371 17.52 3.06 -7.87
N TYR A 372 18.08 3.04 -9.08
CA TYR A 372 17.34 2.97 -10.34
C TYR A 372 16.33 1.80 -10.38
N ARG A 373 16.66 0.66 -9.75
CA ARG A 373 15.76 -0.50 -9.64
C ARG A 373 14.51 -0.17 -8.83
N ASP A 374 14.65 0.52 -7.71
CA ASP A 374 13.51 0.94 -6.91
C ASP A 374 12.61 1.91 -7.68
N MET A 375 13.20 2.78 -8.51
CA MET A 375 12.45 3.71 -9.37
C MET A 375 11.64 2.98 -10.44
N VAL A 376 12.23 2.04 -11.17
CA VAL A 376 11.55 1.36 -12.29
C VAL A 376 10.50 0.34 -11.88
N MET A 377 10.59 -0.19 -10.65
CA MET A 377 9.72 -1.30 -10.22
C MET A 377 8.79 -0.95 -9.07
N GLN A 378 9.16 0.04 -8.27
CA GLN A 378 8.51 0.28 -6.99
C GLN A 378 8.53 1.77 -6.62
N SER A 379 8.57 2.67 -7.60
CA SER A 379 8.50 4.11 -7.32
C SER A 379 7.18 4.47 -6.66
N ASP A 380 7.18 5.66 -6.04
CA ASP A 380 5.96 6.23 -5.49
C ASP A 380 4.92 6.51 -6.57
N TRP A 381 5.36 6.79 -7.81
CA TRP A 381 4.44 6.92 -8.93
C TRP A 381 3.73 5.59 -9.19
N LEU A 382 4.47 4.48 -9.29
CA LEU A 382 3.87 3.15 -9.50
C LEU A 382 2.91 2.75 -8.37
N LEU A 383 3.25 3.05 -7.12
CA LEU A 383 2.42 2.76 -5.95
C LEU A 383 1.18 3.66 -5.88
N ASP A 384 1.28 4.93 -6.24
CA ASP A 384 0.12 5.82 -6.29
C ASP A 384 -0.88 5.37 -7.35
N GLN A 385 -0.41 4.91 -8.52
CA GLN A 385 -1.28 4.30 -9.53
C GLN A 385 -2.06 3.10 -8.96
N LEU A 386 -1.43 2.26 -8.13
CA LEU A 386 -2.15 1.17 -7.45
C LEU A 386 -3.23 1.71 -6.48
N ASN A 387 -2.95 2.79 -5.75
CA ASN A 387 -3.94 3.43 -4.90
C ASN A 387 -5.12 3.98 -5.70
N GLN A 388 -4.87 4.51 -6.90
CA GLN A 388 -5.93 4.94 -7.81
C GLN A 388 -6.82 3.76 -8.24
N GLU A 389 -6.23 2.60 -8.56
CA GLU A 389 -6.98 1.38 -8.87
C GLU A 389 -7.79 0.85 -7.68
N ILE A 390 -7.23 0.88 -6.46
CA ILE A 390 -8.00 0.54 -5.24
C ILE A 390 -9.27 1.39 -5.18
N ARG A 391 -9.14 2.71 -5.35
CA ARG A 391 -10.27 3.64 -5.27
C ARG A 391 -11.26 3.42 -6.41
N SER A 392 -10.77 3.21 -7.63
CA SER A 392 -11.60 2.97 -8.82
C SER A 392 -12.44 1.69 -8.69
N ILE A 393 -11.81 0.58 -8.29
CA ILE A 393 -12.43 -0.76 -8.30
C ILE A 393 -13.25 -1.00 -7.03
N LEU A 394 -12.75 -0.58 -5.87
CA LEU A 394 -13.35 -0.89 -4.57
C LEU A 394 -14.13 0.28 -3.96
N GLY A 395 -13.99 1.51 -4.47
CA GLY A 395 -14.58 2.72 -3.86
C GLY A 395 -16.10 2.70 -3.75
N ASN A 396 -16.79 2.01 -4.67
CA ASN A 396 -18.25 1.86 -4.65
C ASN A 396 -18.71 0.56 -3.93
N SER A 397 -17.81 -0.16 -3.28
CA SER A 397 -18.13 -1.39 -2.54
C SER A 397 -18.39 -1.07 -1.07
N LYS A 398 -19.01 -2.00 -0.33
CA LYS A 398 -19.28 -1.84 1.11
C LYS A 398 -18.02 -2.06 1.97
N VAL A 399 -16.93 -1.40 1.61
CA VAL A 399 -15.62 -1.46 2.26
C VAL A 399 -15.20 -0.10 2.79
N THR A 400 -14.24 -0.07 3.71
CA THR A 400 -13.53 1.15 4.08
C THR A 400 -12.21 1.19 3.34
N ILE A 401 -11.94 2.22 2.53
CA ILE A 401 -10.58 2.51 2.05
C ILE A 401 -9.89 3.34 3.12
N LEU A 402 -8.94 2.74 3.82
CA LEU A 402 -8.08 3.40 4.80
C LEU A 402 -6.90 4.04 4.07
N ASP A 403 -7.06 5.30 3.69
CA ASP A 403 -6.04 6.04 2.96
C ASP A 403 -4.92 6.53 3.89
N VAL A 404 -3.75 5.93 3.75
CA VAL A 404 -2.53 6.25 4.51
C VAL A 404 -1.47 6.90 3.62
N TRP A 405 -1.80 7.19 2.36
CA TRP A 405 -0.83 7.73 1.40
C TRP A 405 -0.37 9.13 1.81
N GLU A 406 -1.29 10.05 2.07
CA GLU A 406 -0.96 11.42 2.50
C GLU A 406 -0.29 11.44 3.88
N MET A 407 -0.65 10.48 4.75
CA MET A 407 -0.02 10.28 6.06
C MET A 407 1.47 9.93 5.92
N THR A 408 1.80 8.97 5.06
CA THR A 408 3.19 8.54 4.84
C THR A 408 3.97 9.50 3.93
N MET A 409 3.31 10.21 3.02
CA MET A 409 3.94 11.23 2.17
C MET A 409 4.41 12.44 2.98
N SER A 410 3.57 12.92 3.89
CA SER A 410 3.82 14.14 4.67
C SER A 410 4.51 13.89 6.01
N MET A 411 4.96 12.67 6.30
CA MET A 411 5.62 12.37 7.57
C MET A 411 6.97 13.08 7.72
N TRP A 412 7.38 13.34 8.97
CA TRP A 412 8.68 13.93 9.32
C TRP A 412 9.85 12.94 9.27
N TYR A 413 9.63 11.76 8.73
CA TYR A 413 10.62 10.68 8.59
C TYR A 413 10.96 10.47 7.11
N ARG A 414 12.11 9.86 6.84
CA ARG A 414 12.44 9.44 5.47
C ARG A 414 11.39 8.44 4.97
N HIS A 415 10.96 8.60 3.73
CA HIS A 415 10.02 7.68 3.08
C HIS A 415 10.52 6.24 3.15
N ASN A 416 9.61 5.33 3.45
CA ASN A 416 9.91 3.91 3.61
C ASN A 416 8.59 3.13 3.57
N ILE A 417 8.38 2.33 2.52
CA ILE A 417 8.20 0.89 2.69
C ILE A 417 7.38 0.48 3.92
N HIS A 418 8.19 0.22 4.95
CA HIS A 418 7.84 -0.07 6.32
C HIS A 418 8.09 1.20 7.15
N PRO A 419 7.09 2.08 7.30
CA PRO A 419 7.30 3.35 7.97
C PRO A 419 7.64 3.13 9.46
N PRO A 420 8.21 4.14 10.14
CA PRO A 420 8.60 4.01 11.54
C PRO A 420 7.41 3.70 12.46
N ARG A 421 7.70 3.09 13.62
CA ARG A 421 6.68 2.66 14.60
C ARG A 421 5.63 3.73 14.92
N ARG A 422 6.04 5.01 15.03
CA ARG A 422 5.12 6.11 15.31
C ARG A 422 4.09 6.34 14.20
N VAL A 423 4.48 6.15 12.95
CA VAL A 423 3.55 6.24 11.80
C VAL A 423 2.61 5.05 11.80
N VAL A 424 3.15 3.83 12.01
CA VAL A 424 2.34 2.60 12.17
C VAL A 424 1.32 2.73 13.30
N ASP A 425 1.67 3.35 14.43
CA ASP A 425 0.74 3.60 15.53
C ASP A 425 -0.41 4.53 15.11
N ASN A 426 -0.16 5.53 14.27
CA ASN A 426 -1.19 6.41 13.72
C ASN A 426 -2.06 5.71 12.67
N GLU A 427 -1.47 4.85 11.84
CA GLU A 427 -2.24 3.98 10.93
C GLU A 427 -3.19 3.04 11.72
N ILE A 428 -2.71 2.44 12.82
CA ILE A 428 -3.53 1.59 13.70
C ILE A 428 -4.60 2.41 14.41
N ASN A 429 -4.31 3.63 14.89
CA ASN A 429 -5.31 4.53 15.48
C ASN A 429 -6.44 4.82 14.50
N LEU A 430 -6.10 5.09 13.23
CA LEU A 430 -7.09 5.30 12.17
C LEU A 430 -7.90 4.02 11.93
N LEU A 431 -7.26 2.85 11.84
CA LEU A 431 -7.96 1.56 11.73
C LEU A 431 -8.97 1.36 12.87
N MET A 432 -8.54 1.53 14.13
CA MET A 432 -9.40 1.36 15.31
C MET A 432 -10.57 2.34 15.31
N SER A 433 -10.37 3.56 14.80
CA SER A 433 -11.45 4.55 14.65
C SER A 433 -12.58 4.06 13.74
N TYR A 434 -12.28 3.26 12.71
CA TYR A 434 -13.30 2.65 11.84
C TYR A 434 -13.89 1.34 12.42
N ILE A 435 -13.13 0.61 13.23
CA ILE A 435 -13.64 -0.61 13.88
C ILE A 435 -14.57 -0.25 15.04
N CYS A 436 -14.19 0.74 15.87
CA CYS A 436 -14.88 1.14 17.10
C CYS A 436 -15.10 2.66 17.15
N PRO A 437 -15.97 3.22 16.28
CA PRO A 437 -16.18 4.67 16.20
C PRO A 437 -16.77 5.29 17.48
N ASN A 438 -17.50 4.50 18.27
CA ASN A 438 -18.25 4.99 19.43
C ASN A 438 -17.53 4.77 20.77
N GLU A 439 -16.41 4.03 20.80
CA GLU A 439 -15.66 3.87 22.05
C GLU A 439 -14.94 5.16 22.41
N ASN A 440 -15.16 5.67 23.61
CA ASN A 440 -14.53 6.89 24.10
C ASN A 440 -13.22 6.51 24.78
N PRO A 441 -12.04 6.94 24.28
CA PRO A 441 -10.76 6.63 24.91
C PRO A 441 -10.62 7.24 26.30
N ASP A 442 -11.39 8.29 26.59
CA ASP A 442 -11.33 9.10 27.82
C ASP A 442 -12.29 8.63 28.93
N LEU A 443 -12.92 7.45 28.78
CA LEU A 443 -13.85 6.87 29.78
C LEU A 443 -13.29 5.63 30.51
N THR A 444 -11.96 5.52 30.63
CA THR A 444 -11.30 4.53 31.50
C THR A 444 -10.20 5.16 32.31
#